data_AF-A0A101VNJ6-F1
#
_entry.id   AF-A0A101VNJ6-F1
#
_cell.length_a   1.000
_cell.length_b   1.000
_cell.length_c   1.000
_cell.angle_alpha   90.00
_cell.angle_beta   90.00
_cell.angle_gamma   90.00
#
_symmetry.space_group_name_H-M   'P 1'
#
loop_
_entity.id
_entity.type
_entity.pdbx_description
1 polymer ?
#
loop_
_entity_poly.entity_id
_entity_poly.type
_entity_poly.pdbx_seq_one_letter_code
_entity_poly.pdbx_strand_id
1 'polypeptide(L)'
;MSNAIRYILLTILSAGMIFIAIMFFWVFLVILGVIIFGRLIYMKLFNKNPGKSMTFYSYTMYNGKPPNNQKINPNINPNEEQDFTTVIDADDQEKEYKIPKLK
;
A
#
# COMPACT_ATOMS: atom_id res chain seq x y z
N MET A 1 -43.69 8.29 -36.17
CA MET A 1 -43.07 6.96 -35.91
C MET A 1 -43.84 6.33 -34.77
N SER A 2 -44.43 5.15 -34.95
CA SER A 2 -45.23 4.49 -33.89
C SER A 2 -44.37 4.28 -32.64
N ASN A 3 -44.88 4.65 -31.47
CA ASN A 3 -44.15 4.58 -30.19
C ASN A 3 -43.56 3.19 -29.93
N ALA A 4 -44.23 2.12 -30.40
CA ALA A 4 -43.76 0.74 -30.31
C ALA A 4 -42.39 0.53 -31.00
N ILE A 5 -42.16 1.14 -32.17
CA ILE A 5 -40.89 1.02 -32.91
C ILE A 5 -39.76 1.67 -32.10
N ARG A 6 -40.03 2.80 -31.45
CA ARG A 6 -39.05 3.52 -30.63
C ARG A 6 -38.62 2.69 -29.41
N TYR A 7 -39.56 2.03 -28.73
CA TYR A 7 -39.25 1.15 -27.60
C TYR A 7 -38.43 -0.07 -28.04
N ILE A 8 -38.82 -0.73 -29.12
CA ILE A 8 -38.08 -1.90 -29.65
C ILE A 8 -36.65 -1.51 -29.99
N LEU A 9 -36.44 -0.37 -30.67
CA LEU A 9 -35.12 0.12 -31.03
C LEU A 9 -34.24 0.39 -29.80
N LEU A 10 -34.80 1.04 -28.76
CA LEU A 10 -34.11 1.31 -27.51
C LEU A 10 -33.73 0.02 -26.77
N THR A 11 -34.61 -0.98 -26.82
CA THR A 11 -34.37 -2.27 -26.16
C THR A 11 -33.22 -3.01 -26.82
N ILE A 12 -33.18 -3.04 -28.16
CA ILE A 12 -32.08 -3.64 -28.93
C ILE A 12 -30.77 -2.89 -28.68
N LEU A 13 -30.80 -1.56 -28.64
CA LEU A 13 -29.63 -0.75 -28.37
C LEU A 13 -29.08 -1.01 -26.96
N SER A 14 -29.95 -1.06 -25.95
CA SER A 14 -29.56 -1.38 -24.58
C SER A 14 -28.96 -2.79 -24.46
N ALA A 15 -29.60 -3.79 -25.08
CA ALA A 15 -29.10 -5.16 -25.12
C ALA A 15 -27.72 -5.25 -25.80
N GLY A 16 -27.53 -4.53 -26.91
CA GLY A 16 -26.25 -4.45 -27.60
C GLY A 16 -25.14 -3.87 -26.71
N MET A 17 -25.42 -2.78 -26.00
CA MET A 17 -24.46 -2.17 -25.06
C MET A 17 -24.08 -3.11 -23.91
N ILE A 18 -25.04 -3.87 -23.38
CA ILE A 18 -24.79 -4.87 -22.34
C ILE A 18 -23.89 -5.99 -22.86
N PHE A 19 -24.15 -6.49 -24.07
CA PHE A 19 -23.33 -7.54 -24.68
C PHE A 19 -21.88 -7.09 -24.88
N ILE A 20 -21.69 -5.86 -25.36
CA ILE A 20 -20.37 -5.25 -25.51
C ILE A 20 -19.68 -5.13 -24.15
N ALA A 21 -20.39 -4.63 -23.12
CA ALA A 21 -19.83 -4.50 -21.78
C ALA A 21 -19.35 -5.86 -21.21
N ILE A 22 -20.11 -6.93 -21.42
CA ILE A 22 -19.74 -8.29 -20.99
C ILE A 22 -18.47 -8.75 -21.70
N MET A 23 -18.38 -8.56 -23.02
CA MET A 23 -17.16 -8.92 -23.79
C MET A 23 -15.92 -8.19 -23.27
N PHE A 24 -16.02 -6.87 -23.04
CA PHE A 24 -14.93 -6.09 -22.47
C PHE A 24 -14.59 -6.51 -21.04
N PHE A 25 -15.58 -6.85 -20.22
CA PHE A 25 -15.38 -7.33 -18.86
C PHE A 25 -14.55 -8.61 -18.82
N TRP A 26 -14.83 -9.56 -19.73
CA TRP A 26 -14.03 -10.78 -19.86
C TRP A 26 -12.58 -10.50 -20.25
N VAL A 27 -12.36 -9.64 -21.26
CA VAL A 27 -11.01 -9.25 -21.68
C VAL A 27 -10.27 -8.55 -20.54
N PHE A 28 -10.94 -7.66 -19.83
CA PHE A 28 -10.40 -6.97 -18.66
C PHE A 28 -9.99 -7.95 -17.56
N LEU A 29 -10.81 -8.98 -17.29
CA LEU A 29 -10.48 -10.02 -16.31
C LEU A 29 -9.20 -10.78 -16.66
N VAL A 30 -9.01 -11.11 -17.95
CA VAL A 30 -7.79 -11.79 -18.41
C VAL A 30 -6.57 -10.89 -18.22
N ILE A 31 -6.65 -9.62 -18.64
CA ILE A 31 -5.56 -8.64 -18.48
C ILE A 31 -5.22 -8.47 -16.99
N LEU A 32 -6.24 -8.30 -16.14
CA LEU A 32 -6.07 -8.17 -14.70
C LEU A 32 -5.39 -9.41 -14.10
N GLY A 33 -5.82 -10.60 -14.51
CA GLY A 33 -5.21 -11.87 -14.12
C GLY A 33 -3.73 -11.93 -14.50
N VAL A 34 -3.38 -11.59 -15.75
CA VAL A 34 -1.99 -11.58 -16.21
C VAL A 34 -1.13 -10.61 -15.42
N ILE A 35 -1.63 -9.41 -15.11
CA ILE A 35 -0.90 -8.42 -14.29
C ILE A 35 -0.64 -8.96 -12.89
N ILE A 36 -1.65 -9.54 -12.24
CA ILE A 36 -1.53 -10.10 -10.89
C ILE A 36 -0.55 -11.28 -10.88
N PHE A 37 -0.71 -12.22 -11.81
CA PHE A 37 0.20 -13.36 -11.94
C PHE A 37 1.63 -12.93 -12.25
N GLY A 38 1.82 -11.99 -13.18
CA GLY A 38 3.12 -11.43 -13.50
C GLY A 38 3.77 -10.78 -12.28
N ARG A 39 3.00 -10.02 -11.49
CA ARG A 39 3.50 -9.42 -10.24
C ARG A 39 3.84 -10.47 -9.18
N LEU A 40 3.03 -11.51 -9.01
CA LEU A 40 3.29 -12.61 -8.08
C LEU A 40 4.56 -13.39 -8.46
N ILE A 41 4.73 -13.70 -9.74
CA ILE A 41 5.93 -14.37 -10.26
C ILE A 41 7.15 -13.47 -10.10
N TYR A 42 7.03 -12.19 -10.43
CA TYR A 42 8.11 -11.21 -10.24
C TYR A 42 8.50 -11.11 -8.76
N MET A 43 7.54 -11.00 -7.84
CA MET A 43 7.81 -11.02 -6.41
C MET A 43 8.47 -12.34 -5.99
N LYS A 44 8.00 -13.49 -6.48
CA LYS A 44 8.59 -14.79 -6.12
C LYS A 44 10.01 -14.98 -6.66
N LEU A 45 10.32 -14.44 -7.84
CA LEU A 45 11.61 -14.61 -8.50
C LEU A 45 12.65 -13.56 -8.06
N PHE A 46 12.21 -12.33 -7.78
CA PHE A 46 13.09 -11.20 -7.46
C PHE A 46 13.08 -10.78 -5.97
N ASN A 47 12.09 -11.17 -5.15
CA ASN A 47 12.21 -10.99 -3.70
C ASN A 47 12.92 -12.19 -3.08
N LYS A 48 14.24 -12.05 -2.95
CA LYS A 48 15.05 -12.83 -2.00
C LYS A 48 14.83 -12.41 -0.53
N ASN A 49 13.87 -11.50 -0.25
CA ASN A 49 13.52 -11.03 1.10
C ASN A 49 11.99 -10.91 1.27
N PRO A 50 11.33 -11.84 2.00
CA PRO A 50 9.88 -11.84 2.18
C PRO A 50 9.33 -10.74 3.12
N GLY A 51 10.17 -9.83 3.64
CA GLY A 51 9.77 -8.83 4.65
C GLY A 51 9.37 -7.44 4.16
N LYS A 52 9.37 -7.16 2.84
CA LYS A 52 9.00 -5.83 2.29
C LYS A 52 7.80 -5.89 1.35
N SER A 53 6.85 -6.77 1.61
CA SER A 53 5.59 -6.78 0.87
C SER A 53 4.69 -5.64 1.39
N MET A 54 4.58 -4.59 0.58
CA MET A 54 3.42 -3.69 0.58
C MET A 54 3.22 -2.92 1.89
N THR A 55 4.06 -1.92 2.14
CA THR A 55 3.69 -0.79 3.02
C THR A 55 2.54 -0.03 2.37
N PHE A 56 1.32 -0.33 2.79
CA PHE A 56 0.19 0.56 2.54
C PHE A 56 0.46 1.87 3.29
N TYR A 57 0.85 2.92 2.57
CA TYR A 57 0.87 4.27 3.11
C TYR A 57 -0.58 4.74 3.26
N SER A 58 -1.20 4.39 4.38
CA SER A 58 -2.42 5.07 4.81
C SER A 58 -2.03 6.49 5.22
N TYR A 59 -2.32 7.47 4.36
CA TYR A 59 -2.22 8.88 4.73
C TYR A 59 -3.34 9.20 5.72
N THR A 60 -3.10 8.98 7.01
CA THR A 60 -3.93 9.55 8.06
C THR A 60 -3.54 11.02 8.19
N MET A 61 -4.38 11.93 7.71
CA MET A 61 -4.20 13.35 7.97
C MET A 61 -4.39 13.62 9.47
N TYR A 62 -3.31 14.01 10.15
CA TYR A 62 -3.37 14.52 11.51
C TYR A 62 -3.65 16.03 11.47
N ASN A 63 -4.71 16.48 12.13
CA ASN A 63 -4.91 17.90 12.42
C ASN A 63 -4.05 18.28 13.63
N GLY A 64 -2.82 18.73 13.38
CA GLY A 64 -1.85 19.16 14.40
C GLY A 64 -0.40 19.00 13.91
N LYS A 65 0.56 19.66 14.58
CA LYS A 65 1.99 19.59 14.19
C LYS A 65 2.47 18.12 14.20
N PRO A 66 3.09 17.63 13.11
CA PRO A 66 3.58 16.26 13.03
C PRO A 66 4.77 16.06 14.01
N PRO A 67 4.88 14.89 14.67
CA PRO A 67 6.03 14.59 15.51
C PRO A 67 7.29 14.45 14.64
N ASN A 68 8.31 15.24 14.96
CA ASN A 68 9.52 15.47 14.15
C ASN A 68 10.51 14.30 14.04
N ASN A 69 10.08 13.04 14.22
CA ASN A 69 11.00 11.90 14.36
C ASN A 69 10.63 10.65 13.54
N GLN A 70 9.96 10.79 12.40
CA GLN A 70 9.86 9.68 11.44
C GLN A 70 11.04 9.66 10.46
N LYS A 71 12.26 9.45 10.98
CA LYS A 71 13.36 8.88 10.19
C LYS A 71 13.39 7.38 10.42
N ILE A 72 12.63 6.64 9.62
CA ILE A 72 12.75 5.18 9.54
C ILE A 72 14.07 4.90 8.82
N ASN A 73 15.11 4.56 9.58
CA ASN A 73 16.44 4.25 9.05
C ASN A 73 16.50 2.74 8.71
N PRO A 74 16.71 2.33 7.45
CA PRO A 74 16.50 0.94 7.02
C PRO A 74 17.73 0.03 7.19
N ASN A 75 18.65 0.32 8.12
CA ASN A 75 19.90 -0.43 8.22
C ASN A 75 20.35 -0.60 9.68
N ILE A 76 19.79 -1.60 10.38
CA ILE A 76 20.26 -2.03 11.70
C ILE A 76 20.60 -3.52 11.61
N ASN A 77 21.86 -3.82 11.88
CA ASN A 77 22.46 -5.16 11.91
C ASN A 77 22.01 -5.92 13.18
N PRO A 78 21.89 -7.26 13.18
CA PRO A 78 21.04 -8.00 14.11
C PRO A 78 21.74 -8.54 15.37
N ASN A 79 22.85 -7.95 15.82
CA ASN A 79 23.54 -8.41 17.02
C ASN A 79 23.63 -7.27 18.05
N GLU A 80 22.89 -7.45 19.15
CA GLU A 80 22.94 -6.70 20.41
C GLU A 80 22.12 -5.39 20.47
N GLU A 81 20.80 -5.52 20.52
CA GLU A 81 19.91 -4.47 21.04
C GLU A 81 20.00 -4.45 22.58
N GLN A 82 21.02 -3.80 23.13
CA GLN A 82 20.91 -3.27 24.49
C GLN A 82 19.94 -2.07 24.43
N ASP A 83 18.78 -2.18 25.07
CA ASP A 83 17.89 -1.03 25.24
C ASP A 83 18.58 0.00 26.11
N PHE A 84 18.84 1.20 25.58
CA PHE A 84 19.40 2.31 26.36
C PHE A 84 18.29 3.27 26.78
N THR A 85 18.36 3.77 28.02
CA THR A 85 17.61 4.96 28.42
C THR A 85 18.52 6.16 28.26
N THR A 86 18.06 7.19 27.53
CA THR A 86 18.71 8.49 27.48
C THR A 86 18.35 9.28 28.73
N VAL A 87 19.35 9.66 29.51
CA VAL A 87 19.19 10.52 30.68
C VAL A 87 19.86 11.85 30.36
N ILE A 88 19.12 12.94 30.58
CA ILE A 88 19.61 14.31 30.43
C ILE A 88 20.28 14.67 31.75
N ASP A 89 21.47 15.27 31.68
CA ASP A 89 22.15 15.77 32.87
C ASP A 89 21.33 16.90 33.51
N ALA A 90 21.15 16.84 34.83
CA ALA A 90 20.35 17.83 35.55
C ALA A 90 21.05 19.18 35.62
N ASP A 91 22.39 19.18 35.57
CA ASP A 91 23.22 20.39 35.65
C ASP A 91 23.51 20.99 34.26
N ASP A 92 23.35 20.22 33.17
CA ASP A 92 23.66 20.63 31.80
C ASP A 92 22.72 19.97 30.77
N GLN A 93 21.66 20.67 30.38
CA GLN A 93 20.62 20.15 29.48
C GLN A 93 21.10 19.85 28.05
N GLU A 94 22.31 20.29 27.69
CA GLU A 94 22.90 19.98 26.37
C GLU A 94 23.70 18.66 26.38
N LYS A 95 23.90 18.05 27.56
CA LYS A 95 24.59 16.76 27.70
C LYS A 95 23.60 15.64 27.96
N GLU A 96 23.60 14.67 27.05
CA GLU A 96 22.82 13.45 27.15
C GLU A 96 23.73 12.23 27.27
N TYR A 97 23.46 11.36 28.23
CA TYR A 97 24.17 10.10 28.41
C TYR A 97 23.21 8.91 28.24
N LYS A 98 23.71 7.84 27.61
CA LYS A 98 22.95 6.61 27.38
C LYS A 98 23.35 5.58 28.43
N ILE A 99 22.39 5.16 29.26
CA ILE A 99 22.60 4.11 30.26
C ILE A 99 21.98 2.82 29.74
N PRO A 100 22.74 1.70 29.66
CA PRO A 100 22.18 0.42 29.25
C PRO A 100 21.17 -0.06 30.30
N LYS A 101 20.01 -0.56 29.86
CA LYS A 101 19.05 -1.20 30.76
C LYS A 101 19.59 -2.59 31.16
N LEU A 102 19.65 -2.82 32.47
CA LEU A 102 19.85 -4.16 33.01
C LEU A 102 18.56 -4.97 32.81
N LYS A 103 18.69 -6.23 32.39
CA LYS A 103 17.60 -7.13 32.04
C LYS A 103 17.05 -7.88 33.25
#